data_AF-A0A7S1F285-F1
#
_entry.id   AF-A0A7S1F285-F1
#
_cell.length_a   1.000
_cell.length_b   1.000
_cell.length_c   1.000
_cell.angle_alpha   90.00
_cell.angle_beta   90.00
_cell.angle_gamma   90.00
#
_symmetry.space_group_name_H-M   'P 1'
#
loop_
_entity.id
_entity.type
_entity.pdbx_description
1 polymer ?
#
loop_
_entity_poly.entity_id
_entity_poly.type
_entity_poly.pdbx_seq_one_letter_code
_entity_poly.pdbx_strand_id
1 'polypeptide(L)'
;GIVFLGPSFDTEQVAAGLATLNGWATVDDLRESSDLQAYARLIAKHLQLGRVVGLFHGAMEFGPRALGHRSLLVQATDASINVSLNERLRRSEFMPFAPVTLRSRAREAYVDWEDNDGDGAYMTMCYMVTPAMAQMCPAVVHVDGSARPQLVDEEDGLYFLILREYAALTGIHTLVNTSFNAHEKPIVCSPPDAAAAFRDGACDVLA
;
A
#
# COMPACT_ATOMS: atom_id res chain seq x y z
N GLY A 1 -13.81 12.27 -5.07
CA GLY A 1 -14.64 12.52 -3.87
C GLY A 1 -13.81 12.28 -2.61
N ILE A 2 -14.03 13.05 -1.55
CA ILE A 2 -13.28 12.89 -0.29
C ILE A 2 -13.71 11.57 0.36
N VAL A 3 -12.82 10.57 0.34
CA VAL A 3 -13.05 9.25 0.95
C VAL A 3 -12.37 9.10 2.32
N PHE A 4 -11.56 10.08 2.75
CA PHE A 4 -10.84 10.04 4.02
C PHE A 4 -11.65 10.71 5.15
N LEU A 5 -12.69 10.02 5.60
CA LEU A 5 -13.66 10.53 6.59
C LEU A 5 -13.51 9.89 7.98
N GLY A 6 -12.60 8.92 8.12
CA GLY A 6 -12.32 8.27 9.39
C GLY A 6 -11.37 9.09 10.28
N PRO A 7 -10.98 8.54 11.44
CA PRO A 7 -10.11 9.25 12.37
C PRO A 7 -8.71 9.48 11.78
N SER A 8 -8.14 10.63 12.12
CA SER A 8 -6.72 10.96 11.97
C SER A 8 -6.10 11.12 13.35
N PHE A 9 -4.78 10.94 13.43
CA PHE A 9 -4.03 11.00 14.67
C PHE A 9 -2.85 11.95 14.51
N ASP A 10 -2.61 12.77 15.52
CA ASP A 10 -1.41 13.61 15.59
C ASP A 10 -0.18 12.81 16.04
N THR A 11 0.99 13.45 16.00
CA THR A 11 2.27 12.83 16.37
C THR A 11 2.27 12.34 17.82
N GLU A 12 1.60 13.02 18.75
CA GLU A 12 1.55 12.63 20.16
C GLU A 12 0.73 11.34 20.33
N GLN A 13 -0.42 11.26 19.67
CA GLN A 13 -1.27 10.07 19.67
C GLN A 13 -0.58 8.88 18.98
N VAL A 14 0.15 9.11 17.89
CA VAL A 14 0.95 8.08 17.22
C VAL A 14 2.05 7.57 18.15
N ALA A 15 2.82 8.48 18.76
CA ALA A 15 3.88 8.13 19.71
C ALA A 15 3.35 7.34 20.92
N ALA A 16 2.20 7.73 21.47
CA ALA A 16 1.55 7.01 22.56
C ALA A 16 1.12 5.59 22.15
N GLY A 17 0.64 5.40 20.92
CA GLY A 17 0.34 4.08 20.39
C GLY A 17 1.57 3.22 20.17
N LEU A 18 2.65 3.81 19.65
CA LEU A 18 3.93 3.12 19.46
C LEU A 18 4.60 2.73 20.79
N ALA A 19 4.35 3.47 21.88
CA ALA A 19 4.83 3.10 23.21
C ALA A 19 4.30 1.72 23.68
N THR A 20 3.23 1.19 23.07
CA THR A 20 2.76 -0.18 23.32
C THR A 20 3.73 -1.26 22.80
N LEU A 21 4.71 -0.89 21.97
CA LEU A 21 5.79 -1.74 21.47
C LEU A 21 7.00 -1.78 22.40
N ASN A 22 7.01 -1.00 23.48
CA ASN A 22 8.14 -0.92 24.41
C ASN A 22 8.57 -2.31 24.90
N GLY A 23 9.82 -2.68 24.64
CA GLY A 23 10.43 -3.96 25.02
C GLY A 23 10.35 -5.08 23.98
N TRP A 24 9.69 -4.87 22.83
CA TRP A 24 9.58 -5.88 21.76
C TRP A 24 10.45 -5.61 20.53
N ALA A 25 10.68 -4.34 20.22
CA ALA A 25 11.69 -3.92 19.28
C ALA A 25 12.74 -3.12 20.05
N THR A 26 13.99 -3.20 19.64
CA THR A 26 14.82 -2.00 19.65
C THR A 26 14.05 -0.97 18.82
N VAL A 27 13.28 -0.12 19.49
CA VAL A 27 12.69 1.13 18.99
C VAL A 27 13.82 2.13 18.63
N ASP A 28 15.01 1.62 18.32
CA ASP A 28 16.26 2.34 18.11
C ASP A 28 16.31 2.98 16.71
N ASP A 29 15.36 2.64 15.84
CA ASP A 29 15.22 3.17 14.48
C ASP A 29 13.91 3.97 14.29
N LEU A 30 13.26 4.45 15.36
CA LEU A 30 12.22 5.46 15.18
C LEU A 30 12.82 6.69 14.50
N ARG A 31 12.24 7.04 13.35
CA ARG A 31 12.62 8.22 12.59
C ARG A 31 11.42 9.12 12.47
N GLU A 32 11.54 10.31 13.03
CA GLU A 32 10.62 11.40 12.76
C GLU A 32 11.23 12.26 11.65
N SER A 33 10.42 12.62 10.65
CA SER A 33 10.85 13.54 9.60
C SER A 33 9.67 14.40 9.15
N SER A 34 9.89 15.70 9.06
CA SER A 34 8.97 16.63 8.41
C SER A 34 9.17 16.69 6.88
N ASP A 35 10.22 16.06 6.36
CA ASP A 35 10.48 15.96 4.92
C ASP A 35 9.78 14.71 4.35
N LEU A 36 8.57 14.90 3.83
CA LEU A 36 7.78 13.85 3.19
C LEU A 36 8.52 13.20 2.01
N GLN A 37 9.39 13.92 1.31
CA GLN A 37 10.14 13.38 0.18
C GLN A 37 11.21 12.41 0.65
N ALA A 38 11.96 12.79 1.69
CA ALA A 38 12.94 11.92 2.31
C ALA A 38 12.27 10.68 2.93
N TYR A 39 11.10 10.87 3.55
CA TYR A 39 10.30 9.78 4.14
C TYR A 39 9.82 8.79 3.07
N ALA A 40 9.21 9.29 1.99
CA ALA A 40 8.81 8.48 0.84
C ALA A 40 9.97 7.70 0.23
N ARG A 41 11.15 8.32 0.10
CA ARG A 41 12.36 7.67 -0.41
C ARG A 41 12.84 6.54 0.49
N LEU A 42 12.72 6.69 1.81
CA LEU A 42 13.06 5.62 2.76
C LEU A 42 12.11 4.43 2.62
N ILE A 43 10.79 4.69 2.57
CA ILE A 43 9.78 3.66 2.34
C ILE A 43 10.03 2.94 1.01
N ALA A 44 10.28 3.69 -0.06
CA ALA A 44 10.58 3.14 -1.38
C ALA A 44 11.81 2.23 -1.38
N LYS A 45 12.86 2.54 -0.60
CA LYS A 45 14.01 1.65 -0.42
C LYS A 45 13.63 0.34 0.28
N HIS A 46 12.77 0.38 1.29
CA HIS A 46 12.29 -0.84 1.94
C HIS A 46 11.45 -1.70 0.99
N LEU A 47 10.59 -1.08 0.18
CA LEU A 47 9.84 -1.76 -0.86
C LEU A 47 10.76 -2.38 -1.91
N GLN A 48 11.79 -1.65 -2.39
CA GLN A 48 12.79 -2.18 -3.33
C GLN A 48 13.51 -3.42 -2.79
N LEU A 49 13.72 -3.49 -1.47
CA LEU A 49 14.33 -4.63 -0.78
C LEU A 49 13.35 -5.80 -0.55
N GLY A 50 12.13 -5.74 -1.08
CA GLY A 50 11.11 -6.78 -0.95
C GLY A 50 10.42 -6.83 0.41
N ARG A 51 10.56 -5.78 1.24
CA ARG A 51 9.91 -5.72 2.54
C ARG A 51 8.43 -5.32 2.41
N VAL A 52 7.59 -5.91 3.25
CA VAL A 52 6.19 -5.50 3.42
C VAL A 52 6.15 -4.24 4.28
N VAL A 53 5.64 -3.15 3.73
CA VAL A 53 5.48 -1.89 4.46
C VAL A 53 4.02 -1.70 4.85
N GLY A 54 3.76 -1.58 6.15
CA GLY A 54 2.46 -1.14 6.65
C GLY A 54 2.44 0.37 6.78
N LEU A 55 1.59 1.01 5.99
CA LEU A 55 1.43 2.46 5.92
C LEU A 55 0.21 2.88 6.76
N PHE A 56 0.46 3.75 7.74
CA PHE A 56 -0.52 4.32 8.65
C PHE A 56 -0.32 5.85 8.71
N HIS A 57 -1.12 6.61 7.96
CA HIS A 57 -1.04 8.08 8.01
C HIS A 57 -2.38 8.75 7.73
N GLY A 58 -2.52 10.01 8.15
CA GLY A 58 -3.70 10.82 7.84
C GLY A 58 -5.03 10.24 8.34
N ALA A 59 -6.12 10.78 7.79
CA ALA A 59 -7.48 10.34 8.08
C ALA A 59 -7.78 8.99 7.40
N MET A 60 -8.35 8.04 8.12
CA MET A 60 -8.68 6.72 7.58
C MET A 60 -9.70 6.80 6.43
N GLU A 61 -9.55 5.90 5.45
CA GLU A 61 -10.46 5.68 4.35
C GLU A 61 -11.84 5.23 4.84
N PHE A 62 -12.90 5.73 4.21
CA PHE A 62 -14.25 5.23 4.37
C PHE A 62 -14.55 4.14 3.34
N GLY A 63 -15.01 2.99 3.83
CA GLY A 63 -15.37 1.83 2.99
C GLY A 63 -14.43 0.65 3.19
N PRO A 64 -14.59 -0.40 2.36
CA PRO A 64 -13.92 -1.69 2.57
C PRO A 64 -12.51 -1.75 1.96
N ARG A 65 -12.04 -0.69 1.30
CA ARG A 65 -10.75 -0.65 0.60
C ARG A 65 -9.78 0.24 1.34
N ALA A 66 -8.57 -0.26 1.56
CA ALA A 66 -7.44 0.59 1.89
C ALA A 66 -6.96 1.27 0.60
N LEU A 67 -6.77 2.58 0.65
CA LEU A 67 -6.47 3.46 -0.48
C LEU A 67 -5.22 4.29 -0.21
N GLY A 68 -4.29 3.77 0.57
CA GLY A 68 -3.00 4.39 0.90
C GLY A 68 -2.84 4.83 2.34
N HIS A 69 -3.90 5.04 3.11
CA HIS A 69 -3.79 5.56 4.49
C HIS A 69 -3.73 4.46 5.55
N ARG A 70 -4.33 3.30 5.29
CA ARG A 70 -4.25 2.09 6.15
C ARG A 70 -3.93 0.85 5.32
N SER A 71 -2.76 0.86 4.66
CA SER A 71 -2.42 -0.07 3.57
C SER A 71 -1.17 -0.89 3.86
N LEU A 72 -1.12 -2.12 3.35
CA LEU A 72 0.13 -2.86 3.19
C LEU A 72 0.59 -2.70 1.74
N LEU A 73 1.81 -2.19 1.57
CA LEU A 73 2.46 -2.01 0.29
C LEU A 73 3.56 -3.03 0.10
N VAL A 74 3.56 -3.67 -1.07
CA VAL A 74 4.52 -4.73 -1.42
C VAL A 74 4.88 -4.65 -2.91
N GLN A 75 6.05 -5.18 -3.28
CA GLN A 75 6.42 -5.29 -4.70
C GLN A 75 5.43 -6.17 -5.46
N ALA A 76 5.14 -5.77 -6.70
CA ALA A 76 4.23 -6.52 -7.58
C ALA A 76 4.97 -7.52 -8.50
N THR A 77 6.30 -7.61 -8.42
CA THR A 77 7.17 -8.31 -9.37
C THR A 77 7.13 -9.82 -9.28
N ASP A 78 6.61 -10.39 -8.20
CA ASP A 78 6.57 -11.83 -7.96
C ASP A 78 5.16 -12.27 -7.57
N ALA A 79 4.56 -13.15 -8.37
CA ALA A 79 3.21 -13.67 -8.12
C ALA A 79 3.12 -14.49 -6.82
N SER A 80 4.23 -15.07 -6.33
CA SER A 80 4.22 -15.83 -5.07
C SER A 80 3.93 -14.96 -3.85
N ILE A 81 4.05 -13.62 -3.98
CA ILE A 81 3.75 -12.68 -2.90
C ILE A 81 2.29 -12.79 -2.44
N ASN A 82 1.37 -13.15 -3.34
CA ASN A 82 -0.03 -13.37 -2.98
C ASN A 82 -0.14 -14.53 -2.00
N VAL A 83 0.61 -15.62 -2.21
CA VAL A 83 0.60 -16.78 -1.30
C VAL A 83 1.25 -16.41 0.02
N SER A 84 2.49 -15.91 0.00
CA SER A 84 3.23 -15.63 1.23
C SER A 84 2.57 -14.53 2.07
N LEU A 85 1.99 -13.51 1.45
CA LEU A 85 1.30 -12.44 2.19
C LEU A 85 -0.04 -12.93 2.75
N ASN A 86 -0.79 -13.76 2.03
CA ASN A 86 -2.00 -14.38 2.59
C ASN A 86 -1.68 -15.34 3.74
N GLU A 87 -0.61 -16.14 3.66
CA GLU A 87 -0.15 -16.97 4.77
C GLU A 87 0.25 -16.13 5.99
N ARG A 88 1.04 -15.07 5.76
CA ARG A 88 1.48 -14.11 6.79
C ARG A 88 0.30 -13.46 7.50
N LEU A 89 -0.71 -13.02 6.74
CA LEU A 89 -1.90 -12.37 7.25
C LEU A 89 -3.00 -13.36 7.65
N ARG A 90 -2.75 -14.67 7.49
CA ARG A 90 -3.69 -15.77 7.71
C ARG A 90 -5.04 -15.53 7.01
N ARG A 91 -4.98 -15.17 5.74
CA ARG A 91 -6.14 -14.96 4.87
C ARG A 91 -6.31 -16.16 3.95
N SER A 92 -7.56 -16.52 3.65
CA SER A 92 -7.90 -17.55 2.67
C SER A 92 -8.21 -16.98 1.29
N GLU A 93 -7.71 -15.78 0.99
CA GLU A 93 -7.92 -15.09 -0.28
C GLU A 93 -7.03 -15.70 -1.36
N PHE A 94 -7.64 -16.08 -2.49
CA PHE A 94 -6.92 -16.59 -3.66
C PHE A 94 -6.95 -15.60 -4.83
N MET A 95 -7.68 -14.49 -4.68
CA MET A 95 -7.66 -13.41 -5.66
C MET A 95 -6.37 -12.58 -5.49
N PRO A 96 -5.69 -12.24 -6.60
CA PRO A 96 -4.56 -11.33 -6.57
C PRO A 96 -4.93 -10.00 -5.91
N PHE A 97 -3.96 -9.40 -5.22
CA PHE A 97 -4.16 -8.09 -4.63
C PHE A 97 -4.30 -7.00 -5.71
N ALA A 98 -4.83 -5.85 -5.31
CA ALA A 98 -5.06 -4.75 -6.22
C ALA A 98 -3.75 -4.00 -6.53
N PRO A 99 -3.55 -3.55 -7.79
CA PRO A 99 -2.46 -2.63 -8.09
C PRO A 99 -2.76 -1.24 -7.56
N VAL A 100 -1.74 -0.57 -7.03
CA VAL A 100 -1.65 0.89 -7.02
C VAL A 100 -0.63 1.33 -8.08
N THR A 101 -1.04 2.21 -8.98
CA THR A 101 -0.22 2.63 -10.14
C THR A 101 -0.19 4.15 -10.25
N LEU A 102 0.96 4.72 -10.64
CA LEU A 102 1.03 6.15 -10.99
C LEU A 102 0.05 6.46 -12.13
N ARG A 103 -0.87 7.42 -11.93
CA ARG A 103 -1.87 7.81 -12.95
C ARG A 103 -1.22 8.18 -14.28
N SER A 104 -0.09 8.89 -14.24
CA SER A 104 0.69 9.27 -15.43
C SER A 104 1.25 8.09 -16.24
N ARG A 105 1.21 6.86 -15.69
CA ARG A 105 1.68 5.62 -16.31
C ARG A 105 0.54 4.63 -16.55
N ALA A 106 -0.72 5.02 -16.36
CA ALA A 106 -1.88 4.14 -16.51
C ALA A 106 -1.95 3.50 -17.92
N ARG A 107 -1.66 4.27 -18.97
CA ARG A 107 -1.65 3.78 -20.37
C ARG A 107 -0.59 2.71 -20.66
N GLU A 108 0.46 2.65 -19.85
CA GLU A 108 1.48 1.60 -19.95
C GLU A 108 1.00 0.31 -19.25
N ALA A 109 0.10 0.44 -18.27
CA ALA A 109 -0.35 -0.64 -17.42
C ALA A 109 -1.68 -1.28 -17.86
N TYR A 110 -2.60 -0.49 -18.41
CA TYR A 110 -3.98 -0.89 -18.71
C TYR A 110 -4.32 -0.67 -20.19
N VAL A 111 -5.00 -1.64 -20.79
CA VAL A 111 -5.42 -1.64 -22.19
C VAL A 111 -6.51 -0.60 -22.39
N ASP A 112 -6.40 0.16 -23.50
CA ASP A 112 -7.36 1.17 -23.93
C ASP A 112 -7.68 2.24 -22.87
N TRP A 113 -6.75 2.51 -21.95
CA TRP A 113 -6.94 3.55 -20.93
C TRP A 113 -6.99 4.95 -21.56
N GLU A 114 -8.13 5.61 -21.46
CA GLU A 114 -8.28 7.04 -21.68
C GLU A 114 -8.41 7.80 -20.35
N ASP A 115 -7.91 9.04 -20.29
CA ASP A 115 -7.91 9.81 -19.03
C ASP A 115 -9.32 10.16 -18.52
N ASN A 116 -10.36 9.89 -19.33
CA ASN A 116 -11.77 10.06 -19.00
C ASN A 116 -12.48 8.74 -18.61
N ASP A 117 -11.80 7.57 -18.62
CA ASP A 117 -12.39 6.23 -18.41
C ASP A 117 -12.71 5.88 -16.94
N GLY A 118 -13.06 6.90 -16.15
CA GLY A 118 -13.24 6.82 -14.71
C GLY A 118 -11.95 7.18 -13.96
N ASP A 119 -12.05 7.48 -12.66
CA ASP A 119 -10.86 7.94 -11.93
C ASP A 119 -9.90 6.79 -11.59
N GLY A 120 -10.36 5.53 -11.62
CA GLY A 120 -9.56 4.37 -11.22
C GLY A 120 -8.98 4.50 -9.80
N ALA A 121 -9.47 5.40 -8.96
CA ALA A 121 -8.86 5.79 -7.68
C ALA A 121 -9.39 4.95 -6.51
N TYR A 122 -10.49 4.22 -6.69
CA TYR A 122 -11.21 3.55 -5.59
C TYR A 122 -11.18 2.04 -5.63
N MET A 123 -10.43 1.43 -6.57
CA MET A 123 -10.41 -0.04 -6.74
C MET A 123 -11.83 -0.63 -6.87
N THR A 124 -12.66 -0.03 -7.72
CA THR A 124 -14.05 -0.46 -7.96
C THR A 124 -14.28 -1.03 -9.35
N MET A 125 -13.39 -0.75 -10.31
CA MET A 125 -13.50 -1.15 -11.72
C MET A 125 -12.29 -1.98 -12.15
N CYS A 126 -12.54 -3.06 -12.89
CA CYS A 126 -11.50 -3.88 -13.48
C CYS A 126 -11.16 -3.39 -14.90
N TYR A 127 -9.88 -3.44 -15.25
CA TYR A 127 -9.36 -3.13 -16.58
C TYR A 127 -8.47 -4.28 -17.03
N MET A 128 -8.42 -4.53 -18.33
CA MET A 128 -7.47 -5.48 -18.90
C MET A 128 -6.05 -4.90 -18.78
N VAL A 129 -5.09 -5.72 -18.36
CA VAL A 129 -3.69 -5.26 -18.24
C VAL A 129 -2.94 -5.43 -19.56
N THR A 130 -1.96 -4.58 -19.80
CA THR A 130 -1.07 -4.73 -20.96
C THR A 130 -0.13 -5.94 -20.78
N PRO A 131 0.44 -6.50 -21.87
CA PRO A 131 1.46 -7.54 -21.76
C PRO A 131 2.67 -7.11 -20.92
N ALA A 132 3.07 -5.84 -21.01
CA ALA A 132 4.16 -5.29 -20.22
C ALA A 132 3.85 -5.32 -18.71
N MET A 133 2.63 -4.92 -18.33
CA MET A 133 2.17 -4.99 -16.95
C MET A 133 2.10 -6.42 -16.42
N ALA A 134 1.56 -7.35 -17.23
CA ALA A 134 1.51 -8.76 -16.87
C ALA A 134 2.90 -9.37 -16.64
N GLN A 135 3.89 -8.94 -17.42
CA GLN A 135 5.26 -9.41 -17.27
C GLN A 135 5.97 -8.78 -16.07
N MET A 136 5.85 -7.46 -15.88
CA MET A 136 6.59 -6.73 -14.85
C MET A 136 5.96 -6.85 -13.46
N CYS A 137 4.63 -6.95 -13.39
CA CYS A 137 3.86 -6.90 -12.16
C CYS A 137 2.86 -8.06 -12.06
N PRO A 138 3.29 -9.33 -12.17
CA PRO A 138 2.38 -10.47 -12.21
C PRO A 138 1.57 -10.65 -10.92
N ALA A 139 2.00 -10.10 -9.79
CA ALA A 139 1.31 -10.24 -8.50
C ALA A 139 -0.08 -9.60 -8.43
N VAL A 140 -0.37 -8.63 -9.32
CA VAL A 140 -1.60 -7.84 -9.28
C VAL A 140 -2.55 -8.16 -10.44
N VAL A 141 -2.26 -9.23 -11.19
CA VAL A 141 -2.98 -9.61 -12.40
C VAL A 141 -3.81 -10.86 -12.14
N HIS A 142 -5.11 -10.77 -12.41
CA HIS A 142 -6.05 -11.88 -12.32
C HIS A 142 -5.78 -12.95 -13.38
N VAL A 143 -6.33 -14.15 -13.16
CA VAL A 143 -6.21 -15.28 -14.09
C VAL A 143 -6.76 -14.97 -15.49
N ASP A 144 -7.77 -14.09 -15.56
CA ASP A 144 -8.36 -13.64 -16.82
C ASP A 144 -7.60 -12.48 -17.49
N GLY A 145 -6.49 -12.02 -16.90
CA GLY A 145 -5.69 -10.90 -17.40
C GLY A 145 -6.22 -9.52 -17.00
N SER A 146 -7.24 -9.44 -16.14
CA SER A 146 -7.72 -8.16 -15.60
C SER A 146 -6.98 -7.77 -14.32
N ALA A 147 -7.07 -6.49 -13.94
CA ALA A 147 -6.68 -6.01 -12.63
C ALA A 147 -7.60 -4.85 -12.21
N ARG A 148 -7.66 -4.56 -10.90
CA ARG A 148 -8.54 -3.53 -10.34
C ARG A 148 -7.74 -2.40 -9.69
N PRO A 149 -7.28 -1.41 -10.48
CA PRO A 149 -6.32 -0.43 -10.01
C PRO A 149 -6.87 0.57 -9.00
N GLN A 150 -5.93 1.08 -8.21
CA GLN A 150 -5.93 2.43 -7.67
C GLN A 150 -4.91 3.27 -8.44
N LEU A 151 -5.37 4.28 -9.17
CA LEU A 151 -4.51 5.27 -9.82
C LEU A 151 -4.29 6.44 -8.89
N VAL A 152 -3.02 6.81 -8.70
CA VAL A 152 -2.62 7.90 -7.80
C VAL A 152 -1.84 9.00 -8.51
N ASP A 153 -2.00 10.22 -8.06
CA ASP A 153 -1.33 11.42 -8.57
C ASP A 153 -0.90 12.36 -7.43
N GLU A 154 -0.40 13.55 -7.78
CA GLU A 154 0.20 14.48 -6.82
C GLU A 154 -0.74 14.86 -5.66
N GLU A 155 -2.06 14.79 -5.86
CA GLU A 155 -3.06 15.11 -4.84
C GLU A 155 -3.10 14.08 -3.70
N ASP A 156 -2.62 12.84 -3.94
CA ASP A 156 -2.53 11.76 -2.94
C ASP A 156 -1.33 11.92 -1.98
N GLY A 157 -0.53 12.98 -2.14
CA GLY A 157 0.53 13.37 -1.21
C GLY A 157 1.58 12.29 -0.98
N LEU A 158 1.77 11.87 0.28
CA LEU A 158 2.79 10.88 0.66
C LEU A 158 2.69 9.59 -0.16
N TYR A 159 1.47 9.13 -0.43
CA TYR A 159 1.26 7.86 -1.12
C TYR A 159 1.76 7.91 -2.57
N PHE A 160 1.47 8.98 -3.29
CA PHE A 160 2.06 9.25 -4.61
C PHE A 160 3.58 9.41 -4.55
N LEU A 161 4.11 10.12 -3.56
CA LEU A 161 5.56 10.29 -3.41
C LEU A 161 6.28 8.96 -3.23
N ILE A 162 5.70 8.02 -2.47
CA ILE A 162 6.23 6.66 -2.29
C ILE A 162 6.32 5.95 -3.65
N LEU A 163 5.23 5.94 -4.42
CA LEU A 163 5.23 5.30 -5.74
C LEU A 163 6.19 5.96 -6.71
N ARG A 164 6.30 7.29 -6.69
CA ARG A 164 7.22 8.05 -7.54
C ARG A 164 8.68 7.73 -7.21
N GLU A 165 9.03 7.67 -5.93
CA GLU A 165 10.38 7.30 -5.50
C GLU A 165 10.69 5.83 -5.79
N TYR A 166 9.73 4.93 -5.57
CA TYR A 166 9.86 3.51 -5.93
C TYR A 166 10.09 3.34 -7.44
N ALA A 167 9.31 4.04 -8.26
CA ALA A 167 9.48 4.09 -9.71
C ALA A 167 10.86 4.62 -10.11
N ALA A 168 11.35 5.68 -9.46
CA ALA A 168 12.68 6.22 -9.74
C ALA A 168 13.81 5.24 -9.39
N LEU A 169 13.62 4.42 -8.35
CA LEU A 169 14.60 3.43 -7.90
C LEU A 169 14.59 2.12 -8.71
N THR A 170 13.43 1.72 -9.24
CA THR A 170 13.22 0.37 -9.79
C THR A 170 12.81 0.36 -11.26
N GLY A 171 12.34 1.50 -11.80
CA GLY A 171 11.66 1.56 -13.09
C GLY A 171 10.22 1.02 -13.08
N ILE A 172 9.71 0.57 -11.93
CA ILE A 172 8.38 -0.03 -11.82
C ILE A 172 7.39 0.97 -11.22
N HIS A 173 6.29 1.20 -11.92
CA HIS A 173 5.29 2.22 -11.59
C HIS A 173 4.07 1.70 -10.82
N THR A 174 4.10 0.41 -10.44
CA THR A 174 3.01 -0.28 -9.77
C THR A 174 3.50 -1.07 -8.56
N LEU A 175 2.73 -1.02 -7.48
CA LEU A 175 2.89 -1.84 -6.28
C LEU A 175 1.61 -2.64 -6.02
N VAL A 176 1.71 -3.67 -5.19
CA VAL A 176 0.56 -4.26 -4.51
C VAL A 176 0.08 -3.29 -3.44
N ASN A 177 -1.22 -3.00 -3.41
CA ASN A 177 -1.90 -2.42 -2.26
C ASN A 177 -2.97 -3.40 -1.74
N THR A 178 -2.90 -3.70 -0.44
CA THR A 178 -3.94 -4.46 0.26
C THR A 178 -4.23 -3.86 1.63
N SER A 179 -5.36 -4.22 2.22
CA SER A 179 -5.76 -3.71 3.53
C SER A 179 -4.73 -4.01 4.61
N PHE A 180 -4.39 -3.01 5.43
CA PHE A 180 -3.65 -3.25 6.65
C PHE A 180 -4.59 -3.74 7.73
N ASN A 181 -4.67 -5.06 7.89
CA ASN A 181 -5.39 -5.70 8.97
C ASN A 181 -4.55 -6.82 9.59
N ALA A 182 -4.87 -7.13 10.84
CA ALA A 182 -4.45 -8.38 11.46
C ALA A 182 -5.50 -9.47 11.17
N HIS A 183 -5.13 -10.73 11.36
CA HIS A 183 -6.00 -11.89 11.10
C HIS A 183 -7.40 -11.73 11.73
N GLU A 184 -8.44 -11.88 10.90
CA GLU A 184 -9.87 -11.77 11.27
C GLU A 184 -10.29 -10.43 11.92
N LYS A 185 -9.46 -9.38 11.80
CA LYS A 185 -9.76 -8.04 12.30
C LYS A 185 -10.09 -7.08 11.14
N PRO A 186 -10.84 -5.99 11.42
CA PRO A 186 -11.01 -4.91 10.47
C PRO A 186 -9.67 -4.24 10.12
N ILE A 187 -9.70 -3.35 9.13
CA ILE A 187 -8.58 -2.45 8.84
C ILE A 187 -8.16 -1.74 10.12
N VAL A 188 -6.85 -1.65 10.37
CA VAL A 188 -6.31 -0.97 11.55
C VAL A 188 -6.82 0.47 11.60
N CYS A 189 -7.38 0.86 12.74
CA CYS A 189 -8.03 2.16 12.88
C CYS A 189 -7.10 3.13 13.62
N SER A 190 -6.59 2.69 14.77
CA SER A 190 -5.81 3.52 15.71
C SER A 190 -4.32 3.15 15.73
N PRO A 191 -3.45 4.04 16.25
CA PRO A 191 -2.03 3.74 16.39
C PRO A 191 -1.73 2.48 17.22
N PRO A 192 -2.43 2.17 18.34
CA PRO A 192 -2.30 0.88 19.02
C PRO A 192 -2.67 -0.33 18.15
N ASP A 193 -3.65 -0.21 17.24
CA ASP A 193 -4.03 -1.30 16.33
C ASP A 193 -2.90 -1.59 15.34
N ALA A 194 -2.32 -0.53 14.75
CA ALA A 194 -1.21 -0.64 13.82
C ALA A 194 0.05 -1.22 14.49
N ALA A 195 0.35 -0.76 15.71
CA ALA A 195 1.43 -1.30 16.54
C ALA A 195 1.22 -2.79 16.85
N ALA A 196 0.01 -3.18 17.28
CA ALA A 196 -0.32 -4.58 17.54
C ALA A 196 -0.17 -5.44 16.28
N ALA A 197 -0.68 -4.98 15.13
CA ALA A 197 -0.55 -5.70 13.87
C ALA A 197 0.92 -5.85 13.43
N PHE A 198 1.74 -4.80 13.60
CA PHE A 198 3.18 -4.86 13.34
C PHE A 198 3.87 -5.89 14.25
N ARG A 199 3.59 -5.87 15.56
CA ARG A 199 4.13 -6.83 16.53
C ARG A 199 3.73 -8.27 16.21
N ASP A 200 2.50 -8.48 15.75
CA ASP A 200 1.99 -9.78 15.34
C ASP A 200 2.58 -10.23 13.97
N GLY A 201 3.44 -9.40 13.38
CA GLY A 201 4.21 -9.72 12.18
C GLY A 201 3.50 -9.39 10.88
N ALA A 202 2.50 -8.51 10.85
CA ALA A 202 1.75 -8.18 9.62
C ALA A 202 2.61 -7.47 8.55
N CYS A 203 3.61 -6.68 8.96
CA CYS A 203 4.56 -6.00 8.07
C CYS A 203 5.98 -5.99 8.66
N ASP A 204 6.97 -5.76 7.81
CA ASP A 204 8.39 -5.70 8.20
C ASP A 204 8.80 -4.29 8.63
N VAL A 205 8.07 -3.28 8.12
CA VAL A 205 8.25 -1.87 8.45
C VAL A 205 6.87 -1.28 8.69
N LEU A 206 6.70 -0.58 9.81
CA LEU A 206 5.54 0.27 10.08
C LEU A 206 5.94 1.73 9.81
N ALA A 207 5.20 2.40 8.93
CA ALA A 207 5.47 3.74 8.45
C ALA A 207 4.23 4.64 8.55
#